data_AF-A0A9P1MZY8-F1
#
_entry.id   AF-A0A9P1MZY8-F1
#
_cell.length_a   1.000
_cell.length_b   1.000
_cell.length_c   1.000
_cell.angle_alpha   90.00
_cell.angle_beta   90.00
_cell.angle_gamma   90.00
#
_symmetry.space_group_name_H-M   'P 1'
#
loop_
_entity.id
_entity.type
_entity.pdbx_description
1 polymer ?
#
loop_
_entity_poly.entity_id
_entity_poly.type
_entity_poly.pdbx_seq_one_letter_code
_entity_poly.pdbx_strand_id
1 'polypeptide(L)'
;MPSNLALYCFLSILILILPRFSESQVRKIDPQSPPPIHIQQHRYDFPQNRCFSCMSKMYEMYFDKVLSSYLYRPLNFTSACDENPDTSKLQLVKCRSICLTIVEEFHMLGKPTGDRLFMRGCALTMTKRGISNKTMAFFDRYDRCRNVSANEMFPHADLQMSPLRVCSCLGDRCNGAAHNFHKLTNYLSYSIPFLFAFLEVLVF
;
A
#
# COMPACT_ATOMS: atom_id res chain seq x y z
N MET A 1 6.85 3.61 -61.57
CA MET A 1 5.77 2.67 -61.19
C MET A 1 6.26 1.86 -60.00
N PRO A 2 6.03 2.34 -58.77
CA PRO A 2 6.61 1.75 -57.58
C PRO A 2 5.81 0.52 -57.11
N SER A 3 6.60 -0.45 -56.67
CA SER A 3 6.33 -1.81 -56.29
C SER A 3 5.46 -1.97 -55.04
N ASN A 4 4.54 -2.93 -55.13
CA ASN A 4 3.59 -3.44 -54.13
C ASN A 4 4.19 -3.99 -52.81
N LEU A 5 5.42 -3.64 -52.42
CA LEU A 5 6.02 -4.10 -51.15
C LEU A 5 5.54 -3.30 -49.94
N ALA A 6 5.12 -2.04 -50.10
CA ALA A 6 4.67 -1.22 -48.97
C ALA A 6 3.32 -1.69 -48.39
N LEU A 7 2.45 -2.30 -49.20
CA LEU A 7 1.10 -2.69 -48.76
C LEU A 7 1.11 -3.94 -47.85
N TYR A 8 2.07 -4.84 -48.02
CA TYR A 8 2.20 -6.04 -47.19
C TYR A 8 2.76 -5.76 -45.78
N CYS A 9 3.54 -4.70 -45.60
CA CYS A 9 4.02 -4.30 -44.27
C CYS A 9 2.91 -3.67 -43.41
N PHE A 10 1.98 -2.93 -44.00
CA PHE A 10 0.89 -2.29 -43.24
C PHE A 10 -0.17 -3.29 -42.75
N LEU A 11 -0.45 -4.35 -43.51
CA LEU A 11 -1.40 -5.39 -43.10
C LEU A 11 -0.88 -6.31 -41.98
N SER A 12 0.45 -6.42 -41.82
CA SER A 12 1.06 -7.24 -40.76
C SER A 12 1.08 -6.52 -39.40
N ILE A 13 1.08 -5.19 -39.38
CA ILE A 13 1.18 -4.38 -38.15
C ILE A 13 -0.20 -4.17 -37.50
N LEU A 14 -1.29 -4.20 -38.27
CA LEU A 14 -2.64 -4.00 -37.73
C LEU A 14 -3.17 -5.20 -36.92
N ILE A 15 -2.58 -6.38 -37.07
CA ILE A 15 -2.95 -7.60 -36.31
C ILE A 15 -2.34 -7.60 -34.90
N LEU A 16 -1.34 -6.76 -34.61
CA LEU A 16 -0.66 -6.70 -33.31
C LEU A 16 -1.24 -5.65 -32.33
N ILE A 17 -2.24 -4.87 -32.74
CA ILE A 17 -2.80 -3.76 -31.92
C ILE A 17 -4.24 -4.02 -31.45
N LEU A 18 -4.88 -5.14 -31.84
CA LEU A 18 -6.18 -5.51 -31.28
C LEU A 18 -5.99 -6.38 -30.03
N PRO A 19 -6.40 -5.92 -28.82
CA PRO A 19 -6.52 -6.82 -27.69
C PRO A 19 -7.58 -7.87 -28.01
N ARG A 20 -7.16 -9.14 -28.06
CA ARG A 20 -8.06 -10.30 -28.10
C ARG A 20 -8.98 -10.23 -26.88
N PHE A 21 -10.21 -9.80 -27.11
CA PHE A 21 -11.31 -9.88 -26.17
C PHE A 21 -11.71 -11.36 -26.06
N SER A 22 -11.20 -12.04 -25.03
CA SER A 22 -11.60 -13.39 -24.69
C SER A 22 -12.88 -13.33 -23.87
N GLU A 23 -14.03 -13.50 -24.53
CA GLU A 23 -15.26 -13.91 -23.88
C GLU A 23 -15.02 -15.26 -23.19
N SER A 24 -15.11 -15.30 -21.87
CA SER A 24 -15.30 -16.53 -21.12
C SER A 24 -16.09 -16.26 -19.85
N GLN A 25 -17.40 -16.52 -19.99
CA GLN A 25 -18.30 -17.06 -18.97
C GLN A 25 -18.79 -16.10 -17.88
N VAL A 26 -19.83 -15.33 -18.25
CA VAL A 26 -20.93 -14.99 -17.34
C VAL A 26 -21.47 -16.29 -16.76
N ARG A 27 -21.07 -16.61 -15.52
CA ARG A 27 -21.69 -17.68 -14.75
C ARG A 27 -23.12 -17.23 -14.42
N LYS A 28 -24.11 -17.82 -15.10
CA LYS A 28 -25.51 -17.81 -14.66
C LYS A 28 -25.54 -18.39 -13.25
N ILE A 29 -26.00 -17.61 -12.28
CA ILE A 29 -26.31 -18.10 -10.94
C ILE A 29 -27.79 -18.47 -10.98
N ASP A 30 -28.06 -19.77 -11.01
CA ASP A 30 -29.41 -20.31 -10.79
C ASP A 30 -29.85 -20.05 -9.33
N PRO A 31 -31.14 -19.76 -9.08
CA PRO A 31 -31.65 -19.52 -7.74
C PRO A 31 -31.98 -20.86 -7.07
N GLN A 32 -30.98 -21.52 -6.46
CA GLN A 32 -31.22 -22.60 -5.52
C GLN A 32 -30.73 -22.18 -4.14
N SER A 33 -31.66 -21.68 -3.33
CA SER A 33 -31.46 -21.36 -1.92
C SER A 33 -31.00 -22.59 -1.13
N PRO A 34 -29.85 -22.56 -0.45
CA PRO A 34 -29.57 -23.47 0.65
C PRO A 34 -30.32 -23.01 1.92
N PRO A 35 -30.66 -23.95 2.83
CA PRO A 35 -31.46 -23.66 4.02
C PRO A 35 -30.74 -22.65 4.95
N PRO A 36 -31.47 -21.95 5.83
CA PRO A 36 -30.90 -20.92 6.67
C PRO A 36 -29.88 -21.56 7.62
N ILE A 37 -28.60 -21.37 7.32
CA ILE A 37 -27.55 -21.52 8.33
C ILE A 37 -27.85 -20.42 9.33
N HIS A 38 -28.35 -20.82 10.49
CA HIS A 38 -28.45 -19.98 11.66
C HIS A 38 -27.02 -19.51 11.94
N ILE A 39 -26.65 -18.36 11.37
CA ILE A 39 -25.46 -17.64 11.78
C ILE A 39 -25.81 -17.26 13.22
N GLN A 40 -25.39 -18.10 14.17
CA GLN A 40 -25.21 -17.65 15.52
C GLN A 40 -24.31 -16.44 15.37
N GLN A 41 -24.92 -15.26 15.44
CA GLN A 41 -24.31 -14.03 15.90
C GLN A 41 -23.80 -14.31 17.30
N HIS A 42 -22.74 -15.10 17.40
CA HIS A 42 -21.71 -14.83 18.37
C HIS A 42 -21.22 -13.43 18.00
N ARG A 43 -21.87 -12.42 18.59
CA ARG A 43 -21.24 -11.15 18.87
C ARG A 43 -19.99 -11.51 19.67
N TYR A 44 -18.90 -11.81 18.97
CA TYR A 44 -17.62 -11.43 19.49
C TYR A 44 -17.73 -9.93 19.67
N ASP A 45 -17.99 -9.51 20.91
CA ASP A 45 -17.76 -8.16 21.33
C ASP A 45 -16.26 -7.97 21.25
N PHE A 46 -15.75 -7.82 20.02
CA PHE A 46 -14.38 -7.43 19.79
C PHE A 46 -14.21 -6.15 20.62
N PRO A 47 -13.20 -6.08 21.51
CA PRO A 47 -12.93 -4.84 22.20
C PRO A 47 -12.86 -3.76 21.13
N GLN A 48 -13.73 -2.74 21.25
CA GLN A 48 -13.80 -1.67 20.27
C GLN A 48 -12.53 -0.84 20.39
N ASN A 49 -11.49 -1.28 19.70
CA ASN A 49 -10.21 -0.62 19.63
C ASN A 49 -10.42 0.70 18.90
N ARG A 50 -9.90 1.79 19.46
CA ARG A 50 -9.92 3.09 18.80
C ARG A 50 -8.56 3.30 18.18
N CYS A 51 -8.52 3.47 16.86
CA CYS A 51 -7.29 3.78 16.15
C CYS A 51 -7.28 5.27 15.81
N PHE A 52 -6.09 5.86 15.72
CA PHE A 52 -5.96 7.18 15.13
C PHE A 52 -6.25 7.11 13.63
N SER A 53 -7.05 8.05 13.13
CA SER A 53 -7.33 8.22 11.72
C SER A 53 -6.83 9.58 11.24
N CYS A 54 -5.77 9.57 10.45
CA CYS A 54 -5.18 10.77 9.89
C CYS A 54 -4.39 10.46 8.62
N MET A 55 -4.12 11.49 7.84
CA MET A 55 -3.12 11.45 6.77
C MET A 55 -2.23 12.68 6.84
N SER A 56 -1.01 12.57 6.32
CA SER A 56 -0.11 13.70 6.14
C SER A 56 -0.79 14.80 5.33
N LYS A 57 -0.50 16.06 5.69
CA LYS A 57 -1.10 17.24 5.04
C LYS A 57 -0.90 17.26 3.52
N MET A 58 0.24 16.75 3.04
CA MET A 58 0.53 16.68 1.60
C MET A 58 -0.52 15.92 0.80
N TYR A 59 -1.17 14.90 1.38
CA TYR A 59 -2.19 14.15 0.65
C TYR A 59 -3.46 14.97 0.36
N GLU A 60 -3.72 16.06 1.10
CA GLU A 60 -4.90 16.89 0.95
C GLU A 60 -5.08 17.41 -0.49
N MET A 61 -3.99 17.85 -1.12
CA MET A 61 -4.01 18.45 -2.47
C MET A 61 -4.39 17.47 -3.58
N TYR A 62 -4.13 16.17 -3.37
CA TYR A 62 -4.33 15.13 -4.37
C TYR A 62 -5.45 14.16 -4.00
N PHE A 63 -5.99 14.28 -2.77
CA PHE A 63 -6.96 13.34 -2.24
C PHE A 63 -8.20 13.28 -3.12
N ASP A 64 -8.83 14.43 -3.37
CA ASP A 64 -10.10 14.48 -4.10
C ASP A 64 -9.95 14.05 -5.57
N LYS A 65 -8.76 14.22 -6.16
CA LYS A 65 -8.48 13.91 -7.56
C LYS A 65 -8.15 12.43 -7.80
N VAL A 66 -7.39 11.80 -6.90
CA VAL A 66 -6.82 10.46 -7.13
C VAL A 66 -7.23 9.50 -6.02
N LEU A 67 -6.91 9.83 -4.77
CA LEU A 67 -7.06 8.91 -3.63
C LEU A 67 -8.51 8.60 -3.30
N SER A 68 -9.41 9.56 -3.53
CA SER A 68 -10.85 9.46 -3.24
C SER A 68 -11.53 8.29 -3.95
N SER A 69 -10.96 7.78 -5.03
CA SER A 69 -11.50 6.64 -5.78
C SER A 69 -11.34 5.31 -5.05
N TYR A 70 -10.36 5.16 -4.14
CA TYR A 70 -10.07 3.91 -3.45
C TYR A 70 -9.88 4.03 -1.92
N LEU A 71 -9.60 5.21 -1.38
CA LEU A 71 -9.54 5.49 0.05
C LEU A 71 -10.77 6.25 0.53
N TYR A 72 -11.15 6.02 1.79
CA TYR A 72 -12.05 6.91 2.51
C TYR A 72 -11.28 8.14 2.99
N ARG A 73 -11.98 9.28 3.03
CA ARG A 73 -11.40 10.53 3.53
C ARG A 73 -11.03 10.34 5.01
N PRO A 74 -9.77 10.64 5.42
CA PRO A 74 -9.39 10.59 6.82
C PRO A 74 -10.15 11.67 7.59
N LEU A 75 -10.23 11.50 8.91
CA LEU A 75 -10.84 12.52 9.77
C LEU A 75 -10.03 13.83 9.80
N ASN A 76 -8.71 13.74 9.62
CA ASN A 76 -7.84 14.91 9.65
C ASN A 76 -6.64 14.77 8.69
N PHE A 77 -6.32 15.86 7.99
CA PHE A 77 -5.08 16.03 7.23
C PHE A 77 -4.16 16.97 8.03
N THR A 78 -3.06 16.44 8.56
CA THR A 78 -2.20 17.21 9.46
C THR A 78 -0.78 16.69 9.44
N SER A 79 0.20 17.59 9.60
CA SER A 79 1.60 17.21 9.82
C SER A 79 1.81 16.52 11.16
N ALA A 80 0.85 16.66 12.10
CA ALA A 80 0.83 15.86 13.33
C ALA A 80 0.64 14.36 13.09
N CYS A 81 0.37 13.91 11.85
CA CYS A 81 0.22 12.50 11.50
C CYS A 81 1.54 11.82 11.10
N ASP A 82 2.60 12.61 10.90
CA ASP A 82 3.86 12.18 10.27
C ASP A 82 4.69 11.26 11.20
N GLU A 83 6.02 11.27 11.07
CA GLU A 83 6.92 10.31 11.73
C GLU A 83 6.78 10.32 13.27
N ASN A 84 6.65 11.52 13.85
CA ASN A 84 6.41 11.72 15.29
C ASN A 84 4.99 12.25 15.50
N PRO A 85 3.99 11.35 15.64
CA PRO A 85 2.61 11.76 15.70
C PRO A 85 2.29 12.50 17.00
N ASP A 86 1.70 13.69 16.89
CA ASP A 86 1.15 14.41 18.04
C ASP A 86 -0.27 13.91 18.31
N THR A 87 -0.38 12.87 19.14
CA THR A 87 -1.64 12.18 19.44
C THR A 87 -2.74 13.09 19.98
N SER A 88 -2.40 14.28 20.50
CA SER A 88 -3.38 15.26 20.99
C SER A 88 -4.18 15.92 19.86
N LYS A 89 -3.59 16.00 18.66
CA LYS A 89 -4.21 16.62 17.46
C LYS A 89 -4.84 15.60 16.52
N LEU A 90 -4.71 14.30 16.83
CA LEU A 90 -5.23 13.22 16.02
C LEU A 90 -6.60 12.78 16.49
N GLN A 91 -7.49 12.55 15.53
CA GLN A 91 -8.84 12.05 15.81
C GLN A 91 -8.86 10.53 15.87
N LEU A 92 -9.79 9.99 16.65
CA LEU A 92 -9.94 8.57 16.89
C LEU A 92 -11.19 8.03 16.20
N VAL A 93 -11.05 6.84 15.63
CA VAL A 93 -12.15 6.09 15.03
C VAL A 93 -12.33 4.77 15.76
N LYS A 94 -13.58 4.36 15.95
CA LYS A 94 -13.90 3.03 16.49
C LYS A 94 -13.69 2.00 15.38
N CYS A 95 -12.74 1.09 15.58
CA CYS A 95 -12.41 0.03 14.63
C CYS A 95 -12.92 -1.32 15.14
N ARG A 96 -13.44 -2.14 14.22
CA ARG A 96 -13.71 -3.56 14.46
C ARG A 96 -12.53 -4.46 14.05
N SER A 97 -11.46 -3.84 13.55
CA SER A 97 -10.26 -4.49 13.03
C SER A 97 -9.01 -3.94 13.69
N ILE A 98 -7.85 -4.46 13.30
CA ILE A 98 -6.53 -3.93 13.67
C ILE A 98 -6.34 -2.48 13.20
N CYS A 99 -5.45 -1.77 13.89
CA CYS A 99 -4.96 -0.47 13.44
C CYS A 99 -3.82 -0.65 12.44
N LEU A 100 -3.75 0.23 11.44
CA LEU A 100 -2.68 0.26 10.46
C LEU A 100 -2.04 1.65 10.39
N THR A 101 -0.75 1.63 10.09
CA THR A 101 0.07 2.79 9.72
C THR A 101 0.74 2.47 8.39
N ILE A 102 0.42 3.22 7.35
CA ILE A 102 1.00 3.11 6.01
C ILE A 102 1.96 4.27 5.81
N VAL A 103 3.15 3.98 5.29
CA VAL A 103 4.18 4.97 4.99
C VAL A 103 4.58 4.84 3.54
N GLU A 104 4.54 5.96 2.83
CA GLU A 104 5.01 6.10 1.46
C GLU A 104 6.19 7.07 1.42
N GLU A 105 7.19 6.78 0.61
CA GLU A 105 8.28 7.73 0.38
C GLU A 105 7.86 8.75 -0.69
N PHE A 106 7.95 10.03 -0.36
CA PHE A 106 7.55 11.09 -1.26
C PHE A 106 8.60 11.25 -2.36
N HIS A 107 8.12 11.17 -3.61
CA HIS A 107 8.96 11.35 -4.79
C HIS A 107 8.49 12.57 -5.57
N MET A 108 9.41 13.50 -5.81
CA MET A 108 9.19 14.67 -6.67
C MET A 108 10.03 14.51 -7.93
N LEU A 109 9.38 14.57 -9.09
CA LEU A 109 10.03 14.42 -10.41
C LEU A 109 10.87 13.13 -10.52
N GLY A 110 10.39 12.03 -9.92
CA GLY A 110 11.08 10.74 -9.91
C GLY A 110 12.28 10.66 -8.96
N LYS A 111 12.60 11.71 -8.19
CA LYS A 111 13.64 11.69 -7.17
C LYS A 111 13.03 11.58 -5.76
N PRO A 112 13.61 10.76 -4.87
CA PRO A 112 13.17 10.73 -3.47
C PRO A 112 13.47 12.08 -2.83
N THR A 113 12.45 12.70 -2.24
CA THR A 113 12.61 13.97 -1.52
C THR A 113 13.24 13.75 -0.14
N GLY A 114 13.23 12.50 0.35
CA GLY A 114 13.65 12.15 1.71
C GLY A 114 12.51 12.31 2.74
N ASP A 115 11.42 12.97 2.35
CA ASP A 115 10.19 13.08 3.11
C ASP A 115 9.35 11.80 2.99
N ARG A 116 8.68 11.45 4.09
CA ARG A 116 7.79 10.30 4.17
C ARG A 116 6.39 10.80 4.46
N LEU A 117 5.43 10.25 3.73
CA LEU A 117 4.02 10.52 3.94
C LEU A 117 3.40 9.35 4.71
N PHE A 118 2.53 9.69 5.65
CA PHE A 118 1.94 8.78 6.60
C PHE A 118 0.42 8.77 6.44
N MET A 119 -0.15 7.58 6.52
CA MET A 119 -1.59 7.38 6.64
C MET A 119 -1.87 6.42 7.79
N ARG A 120 -2.82 6.77 8.65
CA ARG A 120 -3.20 5.98 9.82
C ARG A 120 -4.71 5.73 9.80
N GLY A 121 -5.14 4.52 10.15
CA GLY A 121 -6.56 4.18 10.21
C GLY A 121 -6.83 2.71 10.55
N CYS A 122 -8.09 2.29 10.45
CA CYS A 122 -8.46 0.88 10.60
C CYS A 122 -8.20 0.13 9.28
N ALA A 123 -7.75 -1.12 9.35
CA ALA A 123 -7.53 -1.95 8.17
C ALA A 123 -8.76 -2.08 7.25
N LEU A 124 -9.94 -2.37 7.82
CA LEU A 124 -11.14 -2.64 7.02
C LEU A 124 -11.89 -1.40 6.53
N THR A 125 -11.65 -0.22 7.13
CA THR A 125 -12.44 0.99 6.85
C THR A 125 -11.65 2.12 6.23
N MET A 126 -10.34 1.95 6.01
CA MET A 126 -9.53 2.97 5.32
C MET A 126 -9.72 2.94 3.80
N THR A 127 -10.03 1.77 3.23
CA THR A 127 -10.21 1.56 1.79
C THR A 127 -11.67 1.30 1.46
N LYS A 128 -12.13 1.82 0.33
CA LYS A 128 -13.50 1.62 -0.18
C LYS A 128 -13.73 0.21 -0.69
N ARG A 129 -12.70 -0.40 -1.29
CA ARG A 129 -12.75 -1.73 -1.91
C ARG A 129 -11.99 -2.79 -1.11
N GLY A 130 -11.64 -2.48 0.13
CA GLY A 130 -10.86 -3.38 0.98
C GLY A 130 -9.38 -3.45 0.60
N ILE A 131 -8.63 -4.18 1.42
CA ILE A 131 -7.23 -4.55 1.20
C ILE A 131 -7.20 -5.97 0.64
N SER A 132 -6.20 -6.30 -0.17
CA SER A 132 -6.00 -7.68 -0.65
C SER A 132 -5.99 -8.71 0.50
N ASN A 133 -6.76 -9.79 0.36
CA ASN A 133 -6.88 -10.85 1.37
C ASN A 133 -5.51 -11.45 1.77
N LYS A 134 -4.60 -11.60 0.81
CA LYS A 134 -3.24 -12.09 1.04
C LYS A 134 -2.47 -11.17 1.98
N THR A 135 -2.57 -9.87 1.75
CA THR A 135 -1.89 -8.84 2.55
C THR A 135 -2.52 -8.72 3.93
N MET A 136 -3.86 -8.75 4.01
CA MET A 136 -4.59 -8.69 5.28
C MET A 136 -4.26 -9.88 6.18
N ALA A 137 -4.18 -11.10 5.63
CA ALA A 137 -3.86 -12.31 6.39
C ALA A 137 -2.49 -12.28 7.10
N PHE A 138 -1.56 -11.45 6.60
CA PHE A 138 -0.24 -11.27 7.20
C PHE A 138 -0.28 -10.34 8.42
N PHE A 139 -1.12 -9.29 8.35
CA PHE A 139 -1.22 -8.22 9.33
C PHE A 139 -2.23 -8.49 10.46
N ASP A 140 -3.22 -9.35 10.24
CA ASP A 140 -4.31 -9.59 11.21
C ASP A 140 -3.87 -10.25 12.53
N ARG A 141 -2.76 -11.00 12.53
CA ARG A 141 -2.38 -11.84 13.67
C ARG A 141 -1.38 -11.23 14.64
N TYR A 142 -0.50 -10.34 14.19
CA TYR A 142 0.61 -9.85 15.01
C TYR A 142 1.05 -8.46 14.56
N ASP A 143 1.56 -7.69 15.52
CA ASP A 143 2.19 -6.40 15.30
C ASP A 143 3.42 -6.55 14.41
N ARG A 144 3.24 -6.27 13.11
CA ARG A 144 4.29 -6.43 12.11
C ARG A 144 4.30 -5.30 11.12
N CYS A 145 5.51 -4.95 10.69
CA CYS A 145 5.78 -4.03 9.60
C CYS A 145 6.33 -4.78 8.39
N ARG A 146 5.82 -4.49 7.19
CA ARG A 146 6.30 -5.07 5.94
C ARG A 146 6.24 -4.07 4.80
N ASN A 147 7.21 -4.14 3.91
CA ASN A 147 7.16 -3.43 2.63
C ASN A 147 6.29 -4.23 1.65
N VAL A 148 5.28 -3.58 1.11
CA VAL A 148 4.33 -4.11 0.14
C VAL A 148 4.23 -3.15 -1.03
N SER A 149 3.95 -3.64 -2.23
CA SER A 149 3.67 -2.76 -3.37
C SER A 149 2.29 -2.13 -3.22
N ALA A 150 2.13 -0.86 -3.62
CA ALA A 150 0.83 -0.19 -3.61
C ALA A 150 -0.25 -0.96 -4.39
N ASN A 151 0.10 -1.56 -5.53
CA ASN A 151 -0.81 -2.38 -6.33
C ASN A 151 -1.15 -3.73 -5.64
N GLU A 152 -0.23 -4.31 -4.85
CA GLU A 152 -0.52 -5.53 -4.07
C GLU A 152 -1.45 -5.23 -2.87
N MET A 153 -1.27 -4.07 -2.24
CA MET A 153 -2.10 -3.61 -1.13
C MET A 153 -3.51 -3.21 -1.59
N PHE A 154 -3.58 -2.45 -2.68
CA PHE A 154 -4.78 -1.86 -3.25
C PHE A 154 -4.99 -2.35 -4.69
N PRO A 155 -5.42 -3.62 -4.88
CA PRO A 155 -5.53 -4.23 -6.22
C PRO A 155 -6.55 -3.53 -7.13
N HIS A 156 -7.39 -2.67 -6.57
CA HIS A 156 -8.43 -1.94 -7.29
C HIS A 156 -8.10 -0.46 -7.51
N ALA A 157 -6.94 -0.02 -7.03
CA ALA A 157 -6.43 1.31 -7.29
C ALA A 157 -5.43 1.17 -8.44
N ASP A 158 -5.60 1.96 -9.49
CA ASP A 158 -4.65 2.01 -10.61
C ASP A 158 -3.41 2.80 -10.17
N LEU A 159 -2.66 2.18 -9.24
CA LEU A 159 -1.49 2.78 -8.61
C LEU A 159 -0.24 2.29 -9.29
N GLN A 160 0.70 3.22 -9.46
CA GLN A 160 2.07 2.87 -9.82
C GLN A 160 2.64 1.91 -8.77
N MET A 161 3.62 1.11 -9.19
CA MET A 161 4.26 0.10 -8.35
C MET A 161 5.21 0.76 -7.32
N SER A 162 4.68 1.63 -6.46
CA SER A 162 5.43 2.29 -5.40
C SER A 162 5.53 1.38 -4.18
N PRO A 163 6.71 1.31 -3.53
CA PRO A 163 6.87 0.56 -2.30
C PRO A 163 6.21 1.33 -1.15
N LEU A 164 5.26 0.68 -0.48
CA LEU A 164 4.64 1.16 0.76
C LEU A 164 5.16 0.34 1.93
N ARG A 165 5.44 0.99 3.06
CA ARG A 165 5.74 0.31 4.31
C ARG A 165 4.51 0.33 5.20
N VAL A 166 3.93 -0.85 5.42
CA VAL A 166 2.69 -1.00 6.20
C VAL A 166 3.01 -1.68 7.52
N CYS A 167 2.63 -1.03 8.61
CA CYS A 167 2.70 -1.55 9.97
C CYS A 167 1.28 -1.80 10.49
N SER A 168 1.11 -2.93 11.16
CA SER A 168 -0.11 -3.30 11.87
C SER A 168 0.14 -3.35 13.36
N CYS A 169 -0.88 -3.04 14.14
CA CYS A 169 -0.85 -3.25 15.58
C CYS A 169 -2.23 -3.60 16.15
N LEU A 170 -2.23 -4.35 17.24
CA LEU A 170 -3.41 -4.77 17.99
C LEU A 170 -3.52 -3.99 19.31
N GLY A 171 -4.63 -3.29 19.52
CA GLY A 171 -4.93 -2.60 20.78
C GLY A 171 -5.53 -1.21 20.60
N ASP A 172 -5.94 -0.60 21.71
CA ASP A 172 -6.47 0.77 21.71
C ASP A 172 -5.32 1.77 21.49
N ARG A 173 -5.42 2.59 20.44
CA ARG A 173 -4.49 3.67 20.11
C ARG A 173 -3.04 3.25 19.83
N CYS A 174 -2.80 1.97 19.55
CA CYS A 174 -1.46 1.44 19.31
C CYS A 174 -0.74 2.11 18.12
N ASN A 175 -1.51 2.59 17.12
CA ASN A 175 -0.98 3.28 15.96
C ASN A 175 -0.63 4.76 16.24
N GLY A 176 -0.50 5.16 17.50
CA GLY A 176 0.03 6.45 17.91
C GLY A 176 1.53 6.45 18.18
N ALA A 177 2.20 5.29 18.12
CA ALA A 177 3.65 5.24 18.28
C ALA A 177 4.37 5.72 17.01
N ALA A 178 5.52 6.37 17.21
CA ALA A 178 6.53 6.47 16.17
C ALA A 178 7.11 5.08 15.94
N HIS A 179 7.07 4.58 14.71
CA HIS A 179 7.76 3.33 14.39
C HIS A 179 9.16 3.68 13.89
N ASN A 180 10.16 2.94 14.37
CA ASN A 180 11.52 3.07 13.85
C ASN A 180 11.57 2.51 12.42
N PHE A 181 11.30 3.38 11.46
CA PHE A 181 11.41 3.09 10.04
C PHE A 181 12.88 3.16 9.66
N HIS A 182 13.64 2.11 9.99
CA HIS A 182 15.04 1.97 9.56
C HIS A 182 15.12 2.29 8.06
N LYS A 183 15.87 3.34 7.71
CA LYS A 183 16.37 3.53 6.36
C LYS A 183 17.23 2.31 6.08
N LEU A 184 16.90 1.52 5.07
CA LEU A 184 17.85 0.58 4.47
C LEU A 184 18.89 1.43 3.72
N THR A 185 19.70 2.19 4.45
CA THR A 185 20.93 2.72 3.90
C THR A 185 21.87 1.53 3.75
N ASN A 186 22.12 1.12 2.51
CA ASN A 186 23.19 0.20 2.16
C ASN A 186 24.54 0.81 2.61
N TYR A 187 24.95 0.55 3.85
CA TYR A 187 26.21 1.01 4.45
C TYR A 187 27.27 -0.09 4.50
N LEU A 188 27.26 -1.00 3.53
CA LEU A 188 28.23 -2.09 3.43
C LEU A 188 28.82 -2.15 2.02
N SER A 189 29.65 -1.17 1.61
CA SER A 189 30.57 -1.32 0.46
C SER A 189 31.56 -0.15 0.31
N TYR A 190 32.31 0.26 1.34
CA TYR A 190 33.44 1.18 1.10
C TYR A 190 34.73 0.92 1.91
N SER A 191 34.79 -0.08 2.79
CA SER A 191 35.99 -0.33 3.60
C SER A 191 36.84 -1.54 3.17
N ILE A 192 36.42 -2.32 2.17
CA ILE A 192 37.13 -3.54 1.77
C ILE A 192 38.29 -3.31 0.77
N PRO A 193 38.34 -2.29 -0.12
CA PRO A 193 39.47 -2.17 -1.03
C PRO A 193 40.73 -1.57 -0.37
N PHE A 194 40.62 -0.90 0.78
CA PHE A 194 41.78 -0.33 1.47
C PHE A 194 42.60 -1.36 2.25
N LEU A 195 41.99 -2.45 2.71
CA LEU A 195 42.70 -3.46 3.50
C LEU A 195 43.58 -4.36 2.62
N PHE A 196 43.17 -4.61 1.37
CA PHE A 196 43.97 -5.39 0.41
C PHE A 196 45.17 -4.61 -0.13
N ALA A 197 45.06 -3.29 -0.32
CA ALA A 197 46.17 -2.47 -0.76
C ALA A 197 47.30 -2.35 0.28
N PHE A 198 46.97 -2.38 1.58
CA PHE A 198 47.98 -2.34 2.65
C PHE A 198 48.71 -3.67 2.85
N LEU A 199 48.11 -4.81 2.49
CA LEU A 199 48.74 -6.12 2.68
C LEU A 199 49.83 -6.38 1.62
N GLU A 200 49.68 -5.89 0.39
CA GLU A 200 50.73 -6.04 -0.64
C GLU A 200 51.96 -5.17 -0.38
N VAL A 201 51.82 -4.03 0.28
CA VAL A 201 52.95 -3.15 0.64
C VAL A 201 53.77 -3.72 1.81
N LEU A 202 53.22 -4.64 2.61
CA LEU A 202 53.95 -5.31 3.70
C LEU A 202 54.66 -6.61 3.27
N VAL A 203 54.41 -7.07 2.04
CA VAL A 203 54.99 -8.32 1.49
C VAL A 203 56.10 -8.03 0.45
N PHE A 204 56.35 -6.77 0.11
CA PHE A 204 57.48 -6.33 -0.73
C PHE A 204 58.50 -5.50 0.05
#